data_AF-A0A5C3MQ65-F1
#
_entry.id   AF-A0A5C3MQ65-F1
#
_cell.length_a   1.000
_cell.length_b   1.000
_cell.length_c   1.000
_cell.angle_alpha   90.00
_cell.angle_beta   90.00
_cell.angle_gamma   90.00
#
_symmetry.space_group_name_H-M   'P 1'
#
loop_
_entity.id
_entity.type
_entity.pdbx_description
1 polymer ?
#
loop_
_entity_poly.entity_id
_entity_poly.type
_entity_poly.pdbx_seq_one_letter_code
_entity_poly.pdbx_strand_id
1 'polypeptide(L)'
;MKGIINASKLMLRHWRDVPNTRRLLHAACCQNKLISFYRRCINNTTAQKRWISAAKTLVDEDQQLLPKSDIPATAADRRPGLLLRTLDQTRLAAEDFVDITGQVTKFARSPAAPEEPTFAMLYIKSGHKYIPFPLHSQGFFYWHLEPDAPPVSGQVRFRTTTSSDPATFPGGRDLQLPDGGTWNIPLSRIARASKYSGLRAHLLYEELITEKLLDAALNNPAPAAVRRRTRPVLLLRTLDPTRVDAGDFVDFAGRVTKSARFLMAPEEPSIEMRYFYSRGRNTPFPPDSQGFLYWNIDPDAPCLSGQLRFRTTSSSDPATFPSGRDLQLPDGRTWNISLFEIARGSKYSGLCAHLFSEKLVTAQALNTALNISNRNREKIAADSLLICKFGQGFPVDFRSAILSVWIIGSSEAEVLHLRGLFSVQDRESGSNGTGKTVIHMPYAGRAVIQLERSTLPEHYGTRTVVLRIVEVIQLTKSEGSDDTSGMPEPKEGGLIMTRTRGSHRWRPWSVDVDVLLRGSESVGSSANALAILFNNDAMQASGSHASGVIMS
;
A
#
# COMPACT_ATOMS: atom_id res chain seq x y z
N MET A 1 58.27 -26.42 -7.73
CA MET A 1 58.11 -25.17 -6.96
C MET A 1 57.46 -24.12 -7.86
N LYS A 2 56.34 -23.53 -7.42
CA LYS A 2 55.59 -22.38 -8.00
C LYS A 2 55.17 -22.56 -9.48
N GLY A 3 53.91 -22.81 -9.85
CA GLY A 3 52.63 -22.35 -9.30
C GLY A 3 52.20 -21.08 -10.04
N ILE A 4 51.15 -21.18 -10.88
CA ILE A 4 49.98 -20.29 -10.96
C ILE A 4 49.10 -20.71 -12.15
N ILE A 5 47.82 -20.75 -11.84
CA ILE A 5 46.69 -21.35 -12.54
C ILE A 5 46.22 -20.44 -13.67
N ASN A 6 46.03 -21.00 -14.86
CA ASN A 6 45.39 -20.34 -16.00
C ASN A 6 43.91 -20.76 -16.04
N ALA A 7 43.01 -19.81 -15.77
CA ALA A 7 41.57 -20.04 -15.78
C ALA A 7 41.03 -19.98 -17.22
N SER A 8 40.46 -21.10 -17.64
CA SER A 8 39.84 -21.35 -18.93
C SER A 8 38.56 -20.52 -19.18
N LYS A 9 38.58 -19.78 -20.29
CA LYS A 9 37.41 -19.21 -20.99
C LYS A 9 36.60 -20.31 -21.68
N LEU A 10 35.30 -20.38 -21.40
CA LEU A 10 34.21 -20.96 -22.21
C LEU A 10 32.95 -20.61 -21.39
N MET A 11 31.77 -20.23 -21.89
CA MET A 11 31.20 -19.99 -23.20
C MET A 11 29.75 -19.59 -22.88
N LEU A 12 29.19 -18.50 -23.41
CA LEU A 12 27.74 -18.41 -23.61
C LEU A 12 27.49 -17.77 -24.97
N ARG A 13 27.20 -18.64 -25.93
CA ARG A 13 26.73 -18.29 -27.26
C ARG A 13 25.22 -18.04 -27.24
N HIS A 14 24.83 -17.14 -28.13
CA HIS A 14 23.59 -17.11 -28.91
C HIS A 14 22.31 -16.67 -28.22
N TRP A 15 21.95 -15.40 -28.45
CA TRP A 15 20.66 -15.08 -29.06
C TRP A 15 20.93 -14.25 -30.32
N ARG A 16 20.48 -14.76 -31.48
CA ARG A 16 20.58 -14.09 -32.78
C ARG A 16 19.37 -13.20 -33.03
N ASP A 17 19.64 -12.17 -33.82
CA ASP A 17 18.74 -11.25 -34.48
C ASP A 17 17.56 -11.89 -35.23
N VAL A 18 16.45 -11.16 -35.27
CA VAL A 18 15.55 -11.13 -36.43
C VAL A 18 15.31 -9.65 -36.78
N PRO A 19 15.37 -9.26 -38.07
CA PRO A 19 15.51 -7.86 -38.46
C PRO A 19 14.18 -7.14 -38.70
N ASN A 20 14.30 -5.82 -38.58
CA ASN A 20 13.43 -4.75 -39.07
C ASN A 20 12.73 -5.05 -40.41
N THR A 21 11.49 -4.56 -40.58
CA THR A 21 11.07 -3.60 -41.64
C THR A 21 9.54 -3.55 -41.74
N ARG A 22 8.92 -2.42 -41.38
CA ARG A 22 8.10 -1.60 -42.30
C ARG A 22 7.60 -0.34 -41.60
N ARG A 23 8.10 0.79 -42.11
CA ARG A 23 7.58 2.13 -41.91
C ARG A 23 6.14 2.20 -42.43
N LEU A 24 5.24 2.74 -41.61
CA LEU A 24 4.10 3.51 -42.09
C LEU A 24 4.09 4.83 -41.32
N LEU A 25 4.30 5.90 -42.08
CA LEU A 25 4.08 7.28 -41.69
C LEU A 25 2.59 7.47 -41.39
N HIS A 26 2.25 7.94 -40.19
CA HIS A 26 1.19 8.93 -40.08
C HIS A 26 1.32 9.78 -38.81
N ALA A 27 1.10 11.07 -39.01
CA ALA A 27 1.23 12.17 -38.08
C ALA A 27 0.01 12.33 -37.14
N ALA A 28 0.23 13.17 -36.12
CA ALA A 28 -0.71 13.75 -35.14
C ALA A 28 -1.21 12.78 -34.04
N CYS A 29 -1.35 13.13 -32.77
CA CYS A 29 -1.49 14.44 -32.14
C CYS A 29 -1.03 14.30 -30.69
N CYS A 30 -0.15 15.20 -30.23
CA CYS A 30 0.13 15.35 -28.81
C CYS A 30 -1.10 15.96 -28.15
N GLN A 31 -1.98 15.10 -27.62
CA GLN A 31 -2.93 15.51 -26.60
C GLN A 31 -2.43 15.03 -25.25
N ASN A 32 -2.16 16.02 -24.38
CA ASN A 32 -2.16 15.86 -22.94
C ASN A 32 -3.45 15.14 -22.51
N LYS A 33 -3.37 13.83 -22.32
CA LYS A 33 -4.35 13.08 -21.53
C LYS A 33 -3.64 12.57 -20.29
N LEU A 34 -3.73 13.40 -19.24
CA LEU A 34 -3.65 12.97 -17.85
C LEU A 34 -4.46 11.69 -17.69
N ILE A 35 -3.78 10.56 -17.51
CA ILE A 35 -4.41 9.30 -17.13
C ILE A 35 -4.73 9.41 -15.64
N SER A 36 -5.88 10.01 -15.33
CA SER A 36 -6.56 9.84 -14.06
C SER A 36 -7.36 8.54 -14.10
N PHE A 37 -6.72 7.42 -13.75
CA PHE A 37 -7.44 6.15 -13.51
C PHE A 37 -7.04 5.53 -12.17
N TYR A 38 -7.30 6.25 -11.09
CA TYR A 38 -7.57 5.65 -9.77
C TYR A 38 -8.61 6.50 -9.04
N ARG A 39 -9.87 6.36 -9.46
CA ARG A 39 -11.02 6.87 -8.71
C ARG A 39 -11.75 5.69 -8.05
N ARG A 40 -12.09 5.89 -6.78
CA ARG A 40 -13.02 5.13 -5.92
C ARG A 40 -12.38 4.09 -5.00
N CYS A 41 -11.90 4.56 -3.86
CA CYS A 41 -12.27 3.98 -2.57
C CYS A 41 -12.62 5.13 -1.63
N ILE A 42 -13.89 5.12 -1.22
CA ILE A 42 -14.53 6.07 -0.32
C ILE A 42 -14.02 5.81 1.10
N ASN A 43 -13.86 6.90 1.84
CA ASN A 43 -13.51 7.01 3.25
C ASN A 43 -14.08 5.87 4.11
N ASN A 44 -13.24 5.24 4.93
CA ASN A 44 -13.68 4.33 5.98
C ASN A 44 -13.05 4.75 7.31
N THR A 45 -13.56 5.87 7.83
CA THR A 45 -13.10 6.57 9.04
C THR A 45 -13.34 5.78 10.34
N THR A 46 -14.17 4.73 10.32
CA THR A 46 -14.59 4.01 11.53
C THR A 46 -13.56 2.99 12.03
N ALA A 47 -12.83 2.32 11.13
CA ALA A 47 -11.72 1.45 11.52
C ALA A 47 -10.56 2.29 12.08
N GLN A 48 -10.30 3.45 11.47
CA GLN A 48 -9.28 4.41 11.87
C GLN A 48 -9.50 5.00 13.28
N LYS A 49 -10.78 5.24 13.65
CA LYS A 49 -11.14 5.69 15.00
C LYS A 49 -10.93 4.62 16.08
N ARG A 50 -11.05 3.32 15.76
CA ARG A 50 -10.77 2.23 16.72
C ARG A 50 -9.29 2.16 17.11
N TRP A 51 -8.37 2.39 16.17
CA TRP A 51 -6.92 2.43 16.44
C TRP A 51 -6.52 3.58 17.37
N ILE A 52 -7.10 4.77 17.14
CA ILE A 52 -6.84 5.96 17.97
C ILE A 52 -7.39 5.76 19.40
N SER A 53 -8.46 4.98 19.57
CA SER A 53 -9.05 4.72 20.89
C SER A 53 -8.22 3.71 21.71
N ALA A 54 -7.61 2.70 21.07
CA ALA A 54 -6.75 1.73 21.75
C ALA A 54 -5.41 2.33 22.24
N ALA A 55 -4.90 3.36 21.55
CA ALA A 55 -3.70 4.09 21.97
C ALA A 55 -3.97 5.12 23.10
N LYS A 56 -5.24 5.50 23.32
CA LYS A 56 -5.63 6.44 24.39
C LYS A 56 -5.92 5.75 25.74
N THR A 57 -6.08 4.44 25.77
CA THR A 57 -6.42 3.68 26.99
C THR A 57 -5.21 3.40 27.92
N LEU A 58 -4.13 4.18 27.84
CA LEU A 58 -2.95 4.02 28.73
C LEU A 58 -2.32 5.33 29.21
N VAL A 59 -2.99 6.48 29.06
CA VAL A 59 -2.62 7.73 29.75
C VAL A 59 -3.89 8.44 30.22
N ASP A 60 -3.76 8.99 31.42
CA ASP A 60 -4.72 9.22 32.49
C ASP A 60 -5.93 10.14 32.24
N GLU A 61 -6.84 10.05 33.22
CA GLU A 61 -8.07 10.78 33.50
C GLU A 61 -7.94 12.31 33.45
N ASP A 62 -8.99 12.96 32.95
CA ASP A 62 -9.86 13.88 33.70
C ASP A 62 -10.45 15.01 32.81
N GLN A 63 -11.68 15.39 33.17
CA GLN A 63 -12.44 16.59 32.83
C GLN A 63 -13.37 16.65 31.60
N GLN A 64 -14.64 16.44 31.98
CA GLN A 64 -15.78 17.37 31.90
C GLN A 64 -16.67 17.44 30.63
N LEU A 65 -17.93 17.10 30.92
CA LEU A 65 -19.17 17.19 30.16
C LEU A 65 -19.57 18.62 29.82
N LEU A 66 -20.03 18.87 28.58
CA LEU A 66 -21.08 19.85 28.24
C LEU A 66 -21.74 19.47 26.89
N PRO A 67 -22.98 19.95 26.58
CA PRO A 67 -24.05 19.15 25.98
C PRO A 67 -24.20 19.24 24.44
N LYS A 68 -24.89 18.23 23.90
CA LYS A 68 -25.30 18.07 22.49
C LYS A 68 -26.31 19.15 22.07
N SER A 69 -26.10 19.74 20.89
CA SER A 69 -27.13 20.52 20.19
C SER A 69 -27.67 19.75 18.99
N ASP A 70 -29.00 19.61 18.94
CA ASP A 70 -29.76 19.02 17.85
C ASP A 70 -29.80 19.94 16.63
N ILE A 71 -29.42 19.41 15.45
CA ILE A 71 -29.81 19.94 14.14
C ILE A 71 -30.24 18.75 13.28
N PRO A 72 -31.46 18.74 12.70
CA PRO A 72 -31.98 17.59 11.98
C PRO A 72 -31.29 17.42 10.62
N ALA A 73 -30.75 16.23 10.39
CA ALA A 73 -30.11 15.85 9.15
C ALA A 73 -31.15 15.70 8.01
N THR A 74 -30.91 16.45 6.95
CA THR A 74 -31.60 16.43 5.66
C THR A 74 -31.74 15.00 5.11
N ALA A 75 -32.97 14.63 4.73
CA ALA A 75 -33.34 13.34 4.22
C ALA A 75 -32.57 12.98 2.93
N ALA A 76 -31.63 12.05 3.04
CA ALA A 76 -31.00 11.38 1.91
C ALA A 76 -31.82 10.12 1.55
N ASP A 77 -32.38 10.16 0.35
CA ASP A 77 -32.98 9.09 -0.47
C ASP A 77 -32.58 7.64 -0.05
N ARG A 78 -33.40 7.02 0.80
CA ARG A 78 -33.22 5.63 1.29
C ARG A 78 -33.97 4.67 0.38
N ARG A 79 -33.24 3.93 -0.47
CA ARG A 79 -33.78 2.69 -1.07
C ARG A 79 -34.25 1.74 0.05
N PRO A 80 -35.45 1.13 -0.05
CA PRO A 80 -35.97 0.27 1.01
C PRO A 80 -35.14 -1.02 1.09
N GLY A 81 -34.39 -1.18 2.18
CA GLY A 81 -33.72 -2.44 2.52
C GLY A 81 -34.73 -3.51 2.93
N LEU A 82 -34.38 -4.79 2.72
CA LEU A 82 -35.17 -5.94 3.17
C LEU A 82 -35.43 -5.84 4.67
N LEU A 83 -36.68 -5.99 5.10
CA LEU A 83 -37.01 -6.18 6.50
C LEU A 83 -36.83 -7.66 6.83
N LEU A 84 -35.80 -8.01 7.59
CA LEU A 84 -35.59 -9.39 8.01
C LEU A 84 -36.48 -9.67 9.22
N ARG A 85 -37.57 -10.43 9.04
CA ARG A 85 -38.56 -10.63 10.11
C ARG A 85 -38.19 -11.80 11.01
N THR A 86 -37.75 -12.91 10.42
CA THR A 86 -37.27 -14.07 11.17
C THR A 86 -36.15 -14.82 10.46
N LEU A 87 -35.35 -15.53 11.25
CA LEU A 87 -34.38 -16.52 10.81
C LEU A 87 -34.70 -17.93 11.34
N ASP A 88 -35.74 -18.06 12.17
CA ASP A 88 -36.21 -19.35 12.65
C ASP A 88 -36.97 -20.09 11.54
N GLN A 89 -36.42 -21.22 11.09
CA GLN A 89 -36.99 -22.05 10.04
C GLN A 89 -38.41 -22.56 10.36
N THR A 90 -38.81 -22.61 11.63
CA THR A 90 -40.14 -23.05 12.07
C THR A 90 -41.18 -21.93 12.05
N ARG A 91 -40.75 -20.67 11.89
CA ARG A 91 -41.59 -19.46 11.97
C ARG A 91 -41.65 -18.69 10.65
N LEU A 92 -41.09 -19.25 9.57
CA LEU A 92 -41.10 -18.63 8.25
C LEU A 92 -42.53 -18.39 7.76
N ALA A 93 -42.78 -17.20 7.20
CA ALA A 93 -44.02 -16.81 6.56
C ALA A 93 -43.79 -16.39 5.10
N ALA A 94 -44.86 -16.23 4.33
CA ALA A 94 -44.75 -15.86 2.91
C ALA A 94 -44.07 -14.50 2.70
N GLU A 95 -44.16 -13.60 3.68
CA GLU A 95 -43.53 -12.29 3.68
C GLU A 95 -42.00 -12.34 3.87
N ASP A 96 -41.46 -13.49 4.31
CA ASP A 96 -40.02 -13.72 4.46
C ASP A 96 -39.36 -14.21 3.18
N PHE A 97 -40.16 -14.44 2.13
CA PHE A 97 -39.66 -14.85 0.83
C PHE A 97 -38.97 -13.69 0.12
N VAL A 98 -37.72 -13.90 -0.28
CA VAL A 98 -36.88 -12.88 -0.90
C VAL A 98 -36.35 -13.36 -2.24
N ASP A 99 -36.50 -12.53 -3.26
CA ASP A 99 -35.73 -12.65 -4.49
C ASP A 99 -34.45 -11.80 -4.40
N ILE A 100 -33.31 -12.49 -4.50
CA ILE A 100 -31.97 -11.90 -4.54
C ILE A 100 -31.30 -12.10 -5.91
N THR A 101 -32.00 -12.66 -6.89
CA THR A 101 -31.48 -12.99 -8.23
C THR A 101 -30.81 -11.79 -8.90
N GLY A 102 -29.59 -12.00 -9.41
CA GLY A 102 -28.84 -10.97 -10.15
C GLY A 102 -28.34 -9.79 -9.29
N GLN A 103 -28.70 -9.73 -8.00
CA GLN A 103 -28.23 -8.67 -7.11
C GLN A 103 -26.79 -8.92 -6.69
N VAL A 104 -26.00 -7.86 -6.60
CA VAL A 104 -24.63 -7.93 -6.10
C VAL A 104 -24.61 -7.93 -4.56
N THR A 105 -25.54 -7.18 -3.98
CA THR A 105 -25.66 -6.97 -2.54
C THR A 105 -27.14 -6.89 -2.20
N LYS A 106 -27.57 -7.62 -1.17
CA LYS A 106 -28.86 -7.41 -0.52
C LYS A 106 -28.64 -6.68 0.80
N PHE A 107 -29.31 -5.55 0.99
CA PHE A 107 -29.31 -4.85 2.28
C PHE A 107 -30.50 -5.32 3.10
N ALA A 108 -30.27 -5.63 4.37
CA ALA A 108 -31.29 -6.02 5.32
C ALA A 108 -31.25 -5.12 6.56
N ARG A 109 -32.41 -4.93 7.18
CA ARG A 109 -32.59 -4.28 8.48
C ARG A 109 -33.37 -5.20 9.40
N SER A 110 -33.00 -5.20 10.68
CA SER A 110 -33.76 -5.89 11.72
C SER A 110 -34.87 -4.95 12.24
N PRO A 111 -36.15 -5.38 12.27
CA PRO A 111 -37.20 -4.65 12.98
C PRO A 111 -36.95 -4.63 14.49
N ALA A 112 -36.27 -5.64 15.03
CA ALA A 112 -35.98 -5.79 16.45
C ALA A 112 -34.86 -4.87 16.96
N ALA A 113 -34.13 -4.21 16.06
CA ALA A 113 -33.07 -3.26 16.40
C ALA A 113 -33.03 -2.12 15.37
N PRO A 114 -34.03 -1.22 15.37
CA PRO A 114 -34.15 -0.16 14.35
C PRO A 114 -33.04 0.90 14.45
N GLU A 115 -32.42 1.05 15.60
CA GLU A 115 -31.23 1.87 15.86
C GLU A 115 -29.94 1.30 15.24
N GLU A 116 -29.89 0.00 14.94
CA GLU A 116 -28.71 -0.63 14.33
C GLU A 116 -28.67 -0.39 12.80
N PRO A 117 -27.47 -0.18 12.21
CA PRO A 117 -27.35 0.10 10.79
C PRO A 117 -27.76 -1.12 9.95
N THR A 118 -28.28 -0.83 8.75
CA THR A 118 -28.54 -1.86 7.73
C THR A 118 -27.28 -2.66 7.44
N PHE A 119 -27.41 -3.98 7.35
CA PHE A 119 -26.30 -4.87 7.03
C PHE A 119 -26.40 -5.43 5.62
N ALA A 120 -25.25 -5.71 5.03
CA ALA A 120 -25.12 -6.16 3.64
C ALA A 120 -24.79 -7.65 3.55
N MET A 121 -25.62 -8.38 2.81
CA MET A 121 -25.42 -9.77 2.40
C MET A 121 -24.90 -9.80 0.96
N LEU A 122 -23.81 -10.55 0.74
CA LEU A 122 -23.07 -10.60 -0.51
C LEU A 122 -22.93 -12.04 -0.94
N TYR A 123 -23.04 -12.33 -2.23
CA TYR A 123 -22.85 -13.69 -2.76
C TYR A 123 -21.39 -14.13 -2.66
N ILE A 124 -20.50 -13.61 -3.51
CA ILE A 124 -19.05 -13.87 -3.43
C ILE A 124 -18.25 -12.70 -4.02
N LYS A 125 -17.05 -12.48 -3.49
CA LYS A 125 -16.09 -11.52 -4.03
C LYS A 125 -14.95 -12.27 -4.72
N SER A 126 -14.74 -12.02 -6.01
CA SER A 126 -13.62 -12.56 -6.78
C SER A 126 -12.69 -11.41 -7.20
N GLY A 127 -11.53 -11.32 -6.56
CA GLY A 127 -10.60 -10.20 -6.72
C GLY A 127 -11.24 -8.86 -6.36
N HIS A 128 -11.34 -7.95 -7.33
CA HIS A 128 -11.96 -6.63 -7.18
C HIS A 128 -13.43 -6.56 -7.62
N LYS A 129 -14.00 -7.66 -8.13
CA LYS A 129 -15.38 -7.72 -8.60
C LYS A 129 -16.25 -8.50 -7.62
N TYR A 130 -17.46 -8.00 -7.40
CA TYR A 130 -18.50 -8.75 -6.71
C TYR A 130 -19.29 -9.53 -7.76
N ILE A 131 -19.49 -10.82 -7.52
CA ILE A 131 -20.28 -11.67 -8.40
C ILE A 131 -21.74 -11.57 -7.93
N PRO A 132 -22.70 -11.31 -8.83
CA PRO A 132 -24.11 -11.27 -8.46
C PRO A 132 -24.62 -12.65 -8.02
N PHE A 133 -25.69 -12.68 -7.22
CA PHE A 133 -26.38 -13.92 -6.89
C PHE A 133 -26.83 -14.64 -8.17
N PRO A 134 -26.73 -15.98 -8.22
CA PRO A 134 -27.12 -16.79 -9.38
C PRO A 134 -28.57 -16.58 -9.81
N LEU A 135 -28.90 -17.03 -11.03
CA LEU A 135 -30.28 -17.14 -11.49
C LEU A 135 -31.08 -18.06 -10.55
N HIS A 136 -32.36 -17.73 -10.34
CA HIS A 136 -33.27 -18.46 -9.46
C HIS A 136 -32.85 -18.46 -7.98
N SER A 137 -32.23 -17.38 -7.53
CA SER A 137 -31.90 -17.18 -6.11
C SER A 137 -33.08 -16.54 -5.38
N GLN A 138 -34.18 -17.27 -5.28
CA GLN A 138 -35.39 -16.85 -4.57
C GLN A 138 -35.73 -17.86 -3.47
N GLY A 139 -36.09 -17.38 -2.28
CA GLY A 139 -36.30 -18.24 -1.12
C GLY A 139 -36.09 -17.51 0.21
N PHE A 140 -35.59 -18.22 1.23
CA PHE A 140 -35.61 -17.77 2.62
C PHE A 140 -34.22 -17.72 3.25
N PHE A 141 -33.97 -16.69 4.05
CA PHE A 141 -32.84 -16.70 5.00
C PHE A 141 -33.22 -17.47 6.25
N TYR A 142 -32.30 -18.25 6.78
CA TYR A 142 -32.56 -19.01 8.00
C TYR A 142 -31.27 -19.26 8.79
N TRP A 143 -31.45 -19.48 10.09
CA TRP A 143 -30.40 -19.91 11.00
C TRP A 143 -30.25 -21.42 10.96
N HIS A 144 -29.01 -21.87 10.84
CA HIS A 144 -28.67 -23.28 10.78
C HIS A 144 -27.59 -23.63 11.79
N LEU A 145 -27.86 -24.64 12.61
CA LEU A 145 -26.89 -25.31 13.47
C LEU A 145 -27.01 -26.81 13.19
N GLU A 146 -25.90 -27.45 12.80
CA GLU A 146 -25.90 -28.91 12.63
C GLU A 146 -26.16 -29.57 14.00
N PRO A 147 -27.01 -30.61 14.10
CA PRO A 147 -27.40 -31.22 15.38
C PRO A 147 -26.24 -31.62 16.30
N ASP A 148 -25.12 -32.07 15.71
CA ASP A 148 -23.94 -32.53 16.45
C ASP A 148 -22.78 -31.51 16.47
N ALA A 149 -22.98 -30.31 15.91
CA ALA A 149 -21.93 -29.30 15.87
C ALA A 149 -21.91 -28.46 17.16
N PRO A 150 -20.72 -27.98 17.58
CA PRO A 150 -20.62 -27.00 18.65
C PRO A 150 -21.51 -25.78 18.35
N PRO A 151 -22.24 -25.21 19.32
CA PRO A 151 -23.13 -24.06 19.11
C PRO A 151 -22.47 -22.85 18.42
N VAL A 152 -21.15 -22.68 18.61
CA VAL A 152 -20.35 -21.63 17.95
C VAL A 152 -20.23 -21.80 16.42
N SER A 153 -20.61 -22.96 15.89
CA SER A 153 -20.59 -23.30 14.47
C SER A 153 -21.87 -22.90 13.73
N GLY A 154 -22.82 -22.27 14.43
CA GLY A 154 -24.05 -21.76 13.85
C GLY A 154 -23.79 -20.79 12.70
N GLN A 155 -24.73 -20.70 11.78
CA GLN A 155 -24.57 -19.93 10.55
C GLN A 155 -25.91 -19.49 9.97
N VAL A 156 -25.94 -18.29 9.38
CA VAL A 156 -27.06 -17.86 8.54
C VAL A 156 -26.85 -18.38 7.14
N ARG A 157 -27.84 -19.07 6.58
CA ARG A 157 -27.84 -19.61 5.22
C ARG A 157 -29.00 -19.01 4.42
N PHE A 158 -28.97 -19.25 3.11
CA PHE A 158 -30.08 -18.92 2.22
C PHE A 158 -30.53 -20.20 1.52
N ARG A 159 -31.80 -20.53 1.65
CA ARG A 159 -32.41 -21.69 0.99
C ARG A 159 -33.26 -21.23 -0.18
N THR A 160 -32.95 -21.73 -1.37
CA THR A 160 -33.74 -21.49 -2.57
C THR A 160 -34.94 -22.44 -2.61
N THR A 161 -36.12 -21.89 -2.90
CA THR A 161 -37.40 -22.61 -2.98
C THR A 161 -38.14 -22.26 -4.27
N THR A 162 -39.13 -23.09 -4.63
CA THR A 162 -39.94 -22.88 -5.84
C THR A 162 -41.07 -21.88 -5.64
N SER A 163 -41.45 -21.60 -4.40
CA SER A 163 -42.58 -20.75 -4.01
C SER A 163 -42.29 -19.97 -2.73
N SER A 164 -43.08 -18.93 -2.49
CA SER A 164 -43.14 -18.18 -1.23
C SER A 164 -43.89 -18.93 -0.11
N ASP A 165 -44.47 -20.09 -0.38
CA ASP A 165 -45.06 -20.95 0.66
C ASP A 165 -43.95 -21.58 1.53
N PRO A 166 -43.91 -21.31 2.85
CA PRO A 166 -42.96 -21.92 3.79
C PRO A 166 -42.97 -23.46 3.77
N ALA A 167 -44.08 -24.10 3.40
CA ALA A 167 -44.16 -25.55 3.26
C ALA A 167 -43.19 -26.11 2.20
N THR A 168 -42.70 -25.27 1.29
CA THR A 168 -41.68 -25.65 0.30
C THR A 168 -40.25 -25.60 0.83
N PHE A 169 -40.02 -25.07 2.04
CA PHE A 169 -38.69 -24.94 2.65
C PHE A 169 -37.95 -26.29 2.83
N PRO A 170 -38.60 -27.38 3.30
CA PRO A 170 -37.92 -28.68 3.41
C PRO A 170 -37.46 -29.27 2.07
N GLY A 171 -38.21 -29.01 0.99
CA GLY A 171 -37.87 -29.43 -0.38
C GLY A 171 -36.93 -28.48 -1.13
N GLY A 172 -36.58 -27.35 -0.52
CA GLY A 172 -35.64 -26.38 -1.07
C GLY A 172 -34.20 -26.85 -1.02
N ARG A 173 -33.31 -26.11 -1.69
CA ARG A 173 -31.86 -26.38 -1.70
C ARG A 173 -31.10 -25.16 -1.22
N ASP A 174 -30.07 -25.38 -0.40
CA ASP A 174 -29.21 -24.29 0.05
C ASP A 174 -28.48 -23.66 -1.15
N LEU A 175 -28.39 -22.33 -1.13
CA LEU A 175 -27.66 -21.57 -2.14
C LEU A 175 -26.20 -22.01 -2.15
N GLN A 176 -25.69 -22.34 -3.33
CA GLN A 176 -24.33 -22.84 -3.50
C GLN A 176 -23.40 -21.75 -4.04
N LEU A 177 -22.16 -21.78 -3.58
CA LEU A 177 -21.02 -21.04 -4.13
C LEU A 177 -20.55 -21.70 -5.44
N PRO A 178 -19.78 -21.01 -6.30
CA PRO A 178 -19.29 -21.57 -7.57
C PRO A 178 -18.43 -22.83 -7.43
N ASP A 179 -17.93 -23.08 -6.22
CA ASP A 179 -17.08 -24.22 -5.85
C ASP A 179 -17.88 -25.39 -5.25
N GLY A 180 -19.21 -25.33 -5.30
CA GLY A 180 -20.12 -26.36 -4.79
C GLY A 180 -20.31 -26.37 -3.28
N GLY A 181 -19.74 -25.41 -2.55
CA GLY A 181 -19.97 -25.26 -1.11
C GLY A 181 -21.20 -24.40 -0.78
N THR A 182 -21.86 -24.67 0.33
CA THR A 182 -23.03 -23.89 0.76
C THR A 182 -22.66 -22.46 1.13
N TRP A 183 -23.39 -21.48 0.57
CA TRP A 183 -23.31 -20.08 0.95
C TRP A 183 -23.79 -19.89 2.39
N ASN A 184 -23.00 -19.20 3.20
CA ASN A 184 -23.33 -18.96 4.60
C ASN A 184 -22.64 -17.71 5.17
N ILE A 185 -23.17 -17.22 6.28
CA ILE A 185 -22.56 -16.21 7.16
C ILE A 185 -22.35 -16.86 8.54
N PRO A 186 -21.13 -17.27 8.90
CA PRO A 186 -20.87 -17.95 10.17
C PRO A 186 -21.08 -17.06 11.39
N LEU A 187 -21.51 -17.63 12.52
CA LEU A 187 -21.68 -16.95 13.81
C LEU A 187 -20.42 -16.19 14.23
N SER A 188 -19.26 -16.81 14.10
CA SER A 188 -17.98 -16.16 14.43
C SER A 188 -17.73 -14.89 13.62
N ARG A 189 -18.25 -14.81 12.38
CA ARG A 189 -18.17 -13.61 11.55
C ARG A 189 -19.21 -12.57 11.94
N ILE A 190 -20.42 -13.03 12.30
CA ILE A 190 -21.51 -12.19 12.80
C ILE A 190 -21.08 -11.52 14.11
N ALA A 191 -20.49 -12.28 15.03
CA ALA A 191 -19.98 -11.85 16.33
C ALA A 191 -18.96 -10.70 16.20
N ARG A 192 -17.96 -10.85 15.31
CA ARG A 192 -16.79 -9.96 15.21
C ARG A 192 -16.98 -8.74 14.29
N ALA A 193 -17.73 -8.88 13.20
CA ALA A 193 -17.79 -7.82 12.21
C ALA A 193 -18.86 -6.77 12.59
N SER A 194 -18.44 -5.53 12.80
CA SER A 194 -19.36 -4.42 13.16
C SER A 194 -20.50 -4.22 12.17
N LYS A 195 -20.29 -4.53 10.88
CA LYS A 195 -21.33 -4.47 9.85
C LYS A 195 -22.48 -5.47 10.04
N TYR A 196 -22.37 -6.41 10.97
CA TYR A 196 -23.40 -7.38 11.32
C TYR A 196 -24.00 -7.10 12.71
N SER A 197 -23.85 -5.89 13.25
CA SER A 197 -24.47 -5.50 14.53
C SER A 197 -25.99 -5.70 14.54
N GLY A 198 -26.70 -5.25 13.51
CA GLY A 198 -28.14 -5.50 13.37
C GLY A 198 -28.50 -6.98 13.24
N LEU A 199 -27.63 -7.81 12.66
CA LEU A 199 -27.84 -9.26 12.55
C LEU A 199 -27.57 -9.98 13.89
N ARG A 200 -26.59 -9.51 14.68
CA ARG A 200 -26.36 -9.99 16.06
C ARG A 200 -27.56 -9.72 16.94
N ALA A 201 -28.03 -8.47 16.94
CA ALA A 201 -29.20 -8.06 17.71
C ALA A 201 -30.45 -8.86 17.31
N HIS A 202 -30.62 -9.15 16.01
CA HIS A 202 -31.73 -9.97 15.54
C HIS A 202 -31.65 -11.42 16.04
N LEU A 203 -30.48 -12.06 15.99
CA LEU A 203 -30.31 -13.44 16.50
C LEU A 203 -30.52 -13.54 18.01
N LEU A 204 -30.12 -12.52 18.78
CA LEU A 204 -30.39 -12.44 20.22
C LEU A 204 -31.87 -12.22 20.52
N TYR A 205 -32.53 -11.35 19.75
CA TYR A 205 -33.96 -11.07 19.90
C TYR A 205 -34.84 -12.29 19.64
N GLU A 206 -34.49 -13.11 18.65
CA GLU A 206 -35.20 -14.36 18.36
C GLU A 206 -34.77 -15.53 19.27
N GLU A 207 -33.89 -15.29 20.24
CA GLU A 207 -33.32 -16.31 21.14
C GLU A 207 -32.64 -17.48 20.40
N LEU A 208 -32.26 -17.27 19.13
CA LEU A 208 -31.53 -18.25 18.32
C LEU A 208 -30.08 -18.43 18.78
N ILE A 209 -29.55 -17.44 19.50
CA ILE A 209 -28.26 -17.46 20.20
C ILE A 209 -28.38 -16.76 21.55
N THR A 210 -27.44 -17.03 22.47
CA THR A 210 -27.31 -16.33 23.76
C THR A 210 -26.12 -15.37 23.77
N GLU A 211 -26.13 -14.37 24.66
CA GLU A 211 -24.98 -13.46 24.84
C GLU A 211 -23.70 -14.23 25.19
N LYS A 212 -23.79 -15.22 26.08
CA LYS A 212 -22.68 -16.11 26.43
C LYS A 212 -22.11 -16.84 25.20
N LEU A 213 -22.97 -17.25 24.27
CA LEU A 213 -22.54 -17.89 23.03
C LEU A 213 -21.89 -16.89 22.07
N LEU A 214 -22.36 -15.65 22.03
CA LEU A 214 -21.76 -14.58 21.25
C LEU A 214 -20.35 -14.25 21.77
N ASP A 215 -20.18 -14.18 23.08
CA ASP A 215 -18.88 -14.04 23.76
C ASP A 215 -17.95 -15.23 23.50
N ALA A 216 -18.49 -16.45 23.56
CA ALA A 216 -17.72 -17.64 23.21
C ALA A 216 -17.29 -17.64 21.73
N ALA A 217 -18.13 -17.14 20.82
CA ALA A 217 -17.82 -17.01 19.39
C ALA A 217 -16.87 -15.83 19.07
N LEU A 218 -16.80 -14.82 19.95
CA LEU A 218 -15.80 -13.76 19.93
C LEU A 218 -14.42 -14.28 20.36
N ASN A 219 -14.38 -15.18 21.34
CA ASN A 219 -13.15 -15.63 22.00
C ASN A 219 -12.58 -16.97 21.48
N ASN A 220 -13.35 -17.76 20.72
CA ASN A 220 -12.86 -19.01 20.13
C ASN A 220 -12.51 -18.87 18.63
N PRO A 221 -11.32 -19.32 18.19
CA PRO A 221 -11.08 -19.60 16.78
C PRO A 221 -11.97 -20.79 16.35
N ALA A 222 -12.77 -20.59 15.30
CA ALA A 222 -13.77 -21.56 14.84
C ALA A 222 -13.22 -23.00 14.72
N PRO A 223 -14.00 -24.04 15.11
CA PRO A 223 -13.56 -25.43 14.98
C PRO A 223 -13.40 -25.81 13.51
N ALA A 224 -12.30 -26.51 13.24
CA ALA A 224 -11.93 -27.02 11.93
C ALA A 224 -12.97 -28.03 11.41
N ALA A 225 -13.81 -27.63 10.47
CA ALA A 225 -14.60 -28.55 9.67
C ALA A 225 -14.40 -28.27 8.17
N VAL A 226 -14.02 -29.35 7.49
CA VAL A 226 -13.73 -29.51 6.06
C VAL A 226 -12.43 -28.82 5.60
N ARG A 227 -11.38 -29.64 5.57
CA ARG A 227 -10.13 -29.45 4.82
C ARG A 227 -10.41 -29.08 3.36
N ARG A 228 -10.69 -27.80 3.09
CA ARG A 228 -10.08 -27.18 1.91
C ARG A 228 -8.60 -27.09 2.20
N ARG A 229 -7.76 -27.31 1.19
CA ARG A 229 -6.33 -26.98 1.25
C ARG A 229 -6.22 -25.46 1.46
N THR A 230 -6.45 -25.00 2.69
CA THR A 230 -6.16 -23.66 3.13
C THR A 230 -4.66 -23.55 3.01
N ARG A 231 -4.20 -22.82 1.99
CA ARG A 231 -2.77 -22.53 1.83
C ARG A 231 -2.27 -22.04 3.19
N PRO A 232 -1.16 -22.59 3.73
CA PRO A 232 -0.66 -22.19 5.02
C PRO A 232 -0.47 -20.67 5.00
N VAL A 233 -1.29 -19.98 5.79
CA VAL A 233 -1.15 -18.54 5.99
C VAL A 233 0.09 -18.40 6.85
N LEU A 234 1.07 -17.64 6.34
CA LEU A 234 2.31 -17.40 7.08
C LEU A 234 1.95 -16.71 8.40
N LEU A 235 2.40 -17.24 9.52
CA LEU A 235 2.24 -16.63 10.83
C LEU A 235 3.56 -15.98 11.21
N LEU A 236 3.62 -14.66 11.12
CA LEU A 236 4.80 -13.88 11.50
C LEU A 236 4.80 -13.66 13.00
N ARG A 237 5.93 -14.01 13.65
CA ARG A 237 6.10 -13.90 15.10
C ARG A 237 6.81 -12.62 15.49
N THR A 238 7.81 -12.22 14.71
CA THR A 238 8.53 -10.97 14.93
C THR A 238 8.91 -10.28 13.63
N LEU A 239 9.07 -8.96 13.69
CA LEU A 239 9.67 -8.14 12.65
C LEU A 239 10.96 -7.47 13.13
N ASP A 240 11.36 -7.70 14.39
CA ASP A 240 12.62 -7.20 14.92
C ASP A 240 13.78 -8.05 14.36
N PRO A 241 14.70 -7.46 13.56
CA PRO A 241 15.81 -8.20 12.96
C PRO A 241 16.75 -8.85 13.99
N THR A 242 16.75 -8.40 15.24
CA THR A 242 17.59 -8.98 16.31
C THR A 242 16.96 -10.21 16.97
N ARG A 243 15.68 -10.48 16.68
CA ARG A 243 14.88 -11.53 17.32
C ARG A 243 14.37 -12.59 16.36
N VAL A 244 14.72 -12.49 15.08
CA VAL A 244 14.28 -13.45 14.04
C VAL A 244 14.68 -14.88 14.40
N ASP A 245 13.74 -15.82 14.27
CA ASP A 245 13.95 -17.24 14.52
C ASP A 245 13.72 -18.09 13.26
N ALA A 246 14.12 -19.37 13.28
CA ALA A 246 13.99 -20.26 12.13
C ALA A 246 12.52 -20.49 11.67
N GLY A 247 11.55 -20.32 12.57
CA GLY A 247 10.12 -20.36 12.30
C GLY A 247 9.57 -19.11 11.61
N ASP A 248 10.31 -17.98 11.62
CA ASP A 248 9.99 -16.79 10.83
C ASP A 248 10.50 -16.87 9.39
N PHE A 249 11.20 -17.95 9.02
CA PHE A 249 11.72 -18.15 7.66
C PHE A 249 10.58 -18.37 6.66
N VAL A 250 10.63 -17.62 5.56
CA VAL A 250 9.58 -17.58 4.54
C VAL A 250 10.16 -17.86 3.17
N ASP A 251 9.50 -18.75 2.43
CA ASP A 251 9.75 -18.94 1.02
C ASP A 251 8.64 -18.30 0.15
N PHE A 252 9.03 -17.26 -0.59
CA PHE A 252 8.22 -16.59 -1.60
C PHE A 252 8.49 -17.07 -3.04
N ALA A 253 9.52 -17.88 -3.29
CA ALA A 253 10.01 -18.21 -4.63
C ALA A 253 8.89 -18.62 -5.60
N GLY A 254 8.85 -17.95 -6.76
CA GLY A 254 7.89 -18.22 -7.84
C GLY A 254 6.42 -17.89 -7.53
N ARG A 255 6.10 -17.40 -6.33
CA ARG A 255 4.72 -17.06 -5.95
C ARG A 255 4.34 -15.71 -6.54
N VAL A 256 3.08 -15.55 -6.93
CA VAL A 256 2.55 -14.24 -7.35
C VAL A 256 2.15 -13.40 -6.14
N THR A 257 1.54 -14.06 -5.15
CA THR A 257 1.15 -13.43 -3.89
C THR A 257 1.38 -14.40 -2.72
N LYS A 258 1.61 -13.85 -1.53
CA LYS A 258 1.66 -14.61 -0.28
C LYS A 258 0.85 -13.88 0.78
N SER A 259 -0.02 -14.61 1.48
CA SER A 259 -0.78 -14.08 2.60
C SER A 259 -0.03 -14.30 3.91
N ALA A 260 0.09 -13.26 4.72
CA ALA A 260 0.62 -13.31 6.07
C ALA A 260 -0.39 -12.82 7.10
N ARG A 261 -0.38 -13.45 8.27
CA ARG A 261 -1.02 -12.98 9.51
C ARG A 261 0.07 -12.74 10.54
N PHE A 262 -0.26 -11.90 11.51
CA PHE A 262 0.65 -11.57 12.60
C PHE A 262 0.11 -12.17 13.88
N LEU A 263 0.97 -12.81 14.66
CA LEU A 263 0.58 -13.48 15.90
C LEU A 263 -0.06 -12.53 16.90
N MET A 264 0.45 -11.29 16.98
CA MET A 264 -0.04 -10.27 17.90
C MET A 264 -1.31 -9.55 17.43
N ALA A 265 -1.83 -9.90 16.26
CA ALA A 265 -3.07 -9.35 15.71
C ALA A 265 -3.82 -10.41 14.89
N PRO A 266 -4.20 -11.56 15.50
CA PRO A 266 -4.78 -12.69 14.77
C PRO A 266 -6.20 -12.39 14.26
N GLU A 267 -6.88 -11.42 14.88
CA GLU A 267 -8.21 -10.93 14.50
C GLU A 267 -8.20 -10.00 13.27
N GLU A 268 -7.04 -9.46 12.93
CA GLU A 268 -6.88 -8.55 11.80
C GLU A 268 -6.75 -9.31 10.47
N PRO A 269 -7.18 -8.72 9.33
CA PRO A 269 -7.11 -9.39 8.05
C PRO A 269 -5.66 -9.74 7.70
N SER A 270 -5.48 -10.90 7.07
CA SER A 270 -4.19 -11.27 6.49
C SER A 270 -3.79 -10.26 5.42
N ILE A 271 -2.54 -9.84 5.41
CA ILE A 271 -1.99 -8.99 4.36
C ILE A 271 -1.63 -9.88 3.18
N GLU A 272 -2.02 -9.46 1.97
CA GLU A 272 -1.53 -10.07 0.74
C GLU A 272 -0.29 -9.30 0.27
N MET A 273 0.87 -9.96 0.37
CA MET A 273 2.14 -9.44 -0.14
C MET A 273 2.30 -9.77 -1.61
N ARG A 274 2.85 -8.81 -2.36
CA ARG A 274 3.10 -8.90 -3.79
C ARG A 274 4.51 -8.40 -4.07
N TYR A 275 5.19 -9.04 -5.02
CA TYR A 275 6.53 -8.64 -5.41
C TYR A 275 6.52 -7.33 -6.19
N PHE A 276 5.94 -7.33 -7.39
CA PHE A 276 5.93 -6.17 -8.26
C PHE A 276 4.69 -6.17 -9.15
N TYR A 277 4.02 -5.03 -9.26
CA TYR A 277 2.86 -4.86 -10.15
C TYR A 277 3.18 -3.81 -11.21
N SER A 278 3.11 -4.20 -12.47
CA SER A 278 3.37 -3.29 -13.59
C SER A 278 2.42 -3.59 -14.74
N ARG A 279 1.90 -2.52 -15.37
CA ARG A 279 1.03 -2.58 -16.57
C ARG A 279 -0.15 -3.56 -16.44
N GLY A 280 -0.78 -3.64 -15.28
CA GLY A 280 -1.92 -4.53 -15.09
C GLY A 280 -1.58 -5.97 -14.69
N ARG A 281 -0.29 -6.32 -14.54
CA ARG A 281 0.17 -7.69 -14.27
C ARG A 281 1.01 -7.75 -12.99
N ASN A 282 0.79 -8.81 -12.20
CA ASN A 282 1.65 -9.15 -11.08
C ASN A 282 2.84 -9.97 -11.60
N THR A 283 4.04 -9.57 -11.21
CA THR A 283 5.27 -10.33 -11.43
C THR A 283 5.46 -11.28 -10.25
N PRO A 284 5.76 -12.57 -10.48
CA PRO A 284 6.07 -13.50 -9.40
C PRO A 284 7.37 -13.11 -8.70
N PHE A 285 7.50 -13.48 -7.43
CA PHE A 285 8.75 -13.36 -6.68
C PHE A 285 9.88 -14.16 -7.36
N PRO A 286 11.11 -13.62 -7.41
CA PRO A 286 12.28 -14.31 -7.93
C PRO A 286 12.52 -15.71 -7.31
N PRO A 287 13.18 -16.66 -8.02
CA PRO A 287 13.40 -18.02 -7.52
C PRO A 287 14.20 -18.12 -6.21
N ASP A 288 14.97 -17.10 -5.88
CA ASP A 288 15.82 -16.98 -4.69
C ASP A 288 15.17 -16.16 -3.56
N SER A 289 13.85 -15.94 -3.63
CA SER A 289 13.10 -15.14 -2.65
C SER A 289 12.72 -15.92 -1.40
N GLN A 290 13.72 -16.47 -0.71
CA GLN A 290 13.55 -17.13 0.59
C GLN A 290 14.36 -16.38 1.67
N GLY A 291 13.80 -16.24 2.87
CA GLY A 291 14.42 -15.46 3.95
C GLY A 291 13.41 -14.87 4.93
N PHE A 292 13.69 -13.69 5.46
CA PHE A 292 12.97 -13.12 6.61
C PHE A 292 12.36 -11.75 6.30
N LEU A 293 11.14 -11.51 6.79
CA LEU A 293 10.57 -10.17 6.86
C LEU A 293 11.10 -9.44 8.09
N TYR A 294 11.42 -8.17 7.95
CA TYR A 294 11.93 -7.38 9.07
C TYR A 294 11.58 -5.90 8.91
N TRP A 295 11.48 -5.20 10.03
CA TRP A 295 11.31 -3.76 10.09
C TRP A 295 12.68 -3.08 10.01
N ASN A 296 12.82 -2.12 9.10
CA ASN A 296 14.04 -1.36 8.91
C ASN A 296 13.78 0.13 9.14
N ILE A 297 14.57 0.72 10.01
CA ILE A 297 14.79 2.17 10.12
C ILE A 297 16.31 2.34 10.04
N ASP A 298 16.79 3.17 9.11
CA ASP A 298 18.22 3.44 9.05
C ASP A 298 18.62 4.23 10.33
N PRO A 299 19.76 3.93 10.98
CA PRO A 299 20.10 4.47 12.31
C PRO A 299 20.02 5.99 12.43
N ASP A 300 20.30 6.71 11.34
CA ASP A 300 20.28 8.18 11.31
C ASP A 300 19.01 8.76 10.67
N ALA A 301 18.07 7.91 10.24
CA ALA A 301 16.88 8.35 9.55
C ALA A 301 15.73 8.65 10.52
N PRO A 302 14.85 9.61 10.20
CA PRO A 302 13.67 9.88 11.01
C PRO A 302 12.78 8.63 11.16
N CYS A 303 12.09 8.47 12.28
CA CYS A 303 11.20 7.32 12.52
C CYS A 303 10.13 7.13 11.43
N LEU A 304 9.73 8.22 10.76
CA LEU A 304 8.76 8.19 9.64
C LEU A 304 9.29 7.48 8.39
N SER A 305 10.61 7.29 8.28
CA SER A 305 11.26 6.59 7.17
C SER A 305 11.11 5.06 7.25
N GLY A 306 10.56 4.53 8.34
CA GLY A 306 10.50 3.09 8.60
C GLY A 306 9.77 2.30 7.53
N GLN A 307 10.29 1.11 7.24
CA GLN A 307 9.80 0.25 6.17
C GLN A 307 9.82 -1.23 6.58
N LEU A 308 8.80 -1.97 6.16
CA LEU A 308 8.86 -3.42 6.12
C LEU A 308 9.69 -3.83 4.90
N ARG A 309 10.72 -4.63 5.09
CA ARG A 309 11.58 -5.17 4.03
C ARG A 309 11.61 -6.70 4.09
N PHE A 310 12.10 -7.31 3.02
CA PHE A 310 12.34 -8.75 2.96
C PHE A 310 13.81 -9.00 2.68
N ARG A 311 14.49 -9.70 3.59
CA ARG A 311 15.89 -10.08 3.45
C ARG A 311 15.99 -11.52 2.98
N THR A 312 16.57 -11.71 1.81
CA THR A 312 16.86 -13.04 1.26
C THR A 312 18.11 -13.63 1.91
N THR A 313 18.03 -14.90 2.31
CA THR A 313 19.10 -15.65 2.97
C THR A 313 19.28 -17.03 2.33
N SER A 314 20.43 -17.65 2.55
CA SER A 314 20.74 -18.98 2.02
C SER A 314 20.05 -20.12 2.78
N SER A 315 19.62 -19.88 4.02
CA SER A 315 18.99 -20.89 4.88
C SER A 315 18.04 -20.27 5.90
N SER A 316 17.32 -21.13 6.62
CA SER A 316 16.44 -20.77 7.74
C SER A 316 17.18 -20.48 9.05
N ASP A 317 18.51 -20.57 9.09
CA ASP A 317 19.29 -20.20 10.26
C ASP A 317 19.35 -18.67 10.42
N PRO A 318 18.86 -18.09 11.53
CA PRO A 318 18.98 -16.66 11.82
C PRO A 318 20.40 -16.10 11.71
N ALA A 319 21.44 -16.91 11.93
CA ALA A 319 22.83 -16.48 11.78
C ALA A 319 23.18 -16.05 10.34
N THR A 320 22.37 -16.46 9.34
CA THR A 320 22.55 -16.04 7.95
C THR A 320 21.94 -14.66 7.64
N PHE A 321 21.12 -14.10 8.54
CA PHE A 321 20.45 -12.81 8.36
C PHE A 321 21.42 -11.64 8.09
N PRO A 322 22.52 -11.46 8.84
CA PRO A 322 23.47 -10.35 8.59
C PRO A 322 24.15 -10.43 7.21
N SER A 323 24.39 -11.65 6.71
CA SER A 323 24.98 -11.90 5.39
C SER A 323 23.97 -11.91 4.24
N GLY A 324 22.67 -11.81 4.56
CA GLY A 324 21.60 -11.78 3.57
C GLY A 324 21.57 -10.48 2.78
N ARG A 325 20.83 -10.48 1.67
CA ARG A 325 20.60 -9.28 0.85
C ARG A 325 19.12 -8.95 0.82
N ASP A 326 18.79 -7.66 0.78
CA ASP A 326 17.39 -7.27 0.64
C ASP A 326 16.87 -7.66 -0.75
N LEU A 327 15.60 -8.10 -0.80
CA LEU A 327 14.91 -8.39 -2.04
C LEU A 327 14.82 -7.12 -2.89
N GLN A 328 15.26 -7.21 -4.14
CA GLN A 328 15.23 -6.09 -5.07
C GLN A 328 14.07 -6.22 -6.07
N LEU A 329 13.46 -5.10 -6.39
CA LEU A 329 12.52 -4.92 -7.50
C LEU A 329 13.26 -5.03 -8.85
N PRO A 330 12.55 -5.22 -9.97
CA PRO A 330 13.18 -5.34 -11.30
C PRO A 330 14.00 -4.12 -11.74
N ASP A 331 13.79 -2.97 -11.12
CA ASP A 331 14.54 -1.73 -11.36
C ASP A 331 15.77 -1.57 -10.45
N GLY A 332 16.05 -2.56 -9.58
CA GLY A 332 17.18 -2.59 -8.65
C GLY A 332 16.87 -1.98 -7.28
N ARG A 333 15.70 -1.37 -7.08
CA ARG A 333 15.33 -0.78 -5.79
C ARG A 333 14.97 -1.84 -4.77
N THR A 334 15.19 -1.58 -3.49
CA THR A 334 14.76 -2.45 -2.40
C THR A 334 13.24 -2.58 -2.33
N TRP A 335 12.74 -3.81 -2.34
CA TRP A 335 11.34 -4.12 -2.09
C TRP A 335 10.99 -3.71 -0.66
N ASN A 336 9.94 -2.92 -0.49
CA ASN A 336 9.53 -2.44 0.81
C ASN A 336 8.03 -2.10 0.88
N ILE A 337 7.50 -2.00 2.10
CA ILE A 337 6.21 -1.38 2.41
C ILE A 337 6.46 -0.27 3.43
N SER A 338 6.25 0.99 3.03
CA SER A 338 6.54 2.15 3.87
C SER A 338 5.55 2.33 5.02
N LEU A 339 5.98 2.98 6.11
CA LEU A 339 5.12 3.34 7.23
C LEU A 339 3.88 4.14 6.78
N PHE A 340 4.02 5.02 5.78
CA PHE A 340 2.92 5.80 5.21
C PHE A 340 1.86 4.92 4.55
N GLU A 341 2.28 3.90 3.80
CA GLU A 341 1.35 2.94 3.21
C GLU A 341 0.64 2.11 4.28
N ILE A 342 1.39 1.68 5.30
CA ILE A 342 0.88 0.91 6.45
C ILE A 342 -0.17 1.73 7.22
N ALA A 343 0.16 2.97 7.62
CA ALA A 343 -0.71 3.84 8.40
C ALA A 343 -2.02 4.20 7.69
N ARG A 344 -2.00 4.34 6.36
CA ARG A 344 -3.18 4.70 5.56
C ARG A 344 -4.06 3.50 5.21
N GLY A 345 -3.46 2.32 5.05
CA GLY A 345 -4.15 1.15 4.49
C GLY A 345 -4.83 0.29 5.56
N SER A 346 -6.16 0.24 5.57
CA SER A 346 -6.89 -0.70 6.45
C SER A 346 -6.57 -2.17 6.19
N LYS A 347 -5.99 -2.51 5.03
CA LYS A 347 -5.45 -3.85 4.72
C LYS A 347 -4.18 -4.20 5.52
N TYR A 348 -3.53 -3.22 6.13
CA TYR A 348 -2.32 -3.37 6.93
C TYR A 348 -2.58 -3.23 8.43
N SER A 349 -3.83 -3.20 8.87
CA SER A 349 -4.18 -3.06 10.28
C SER A 349 -3.50 -4.08 11.19
N GLY A 350 -3.42 -5.35 10.75
CA GLY A 350 -2.68 -6.39 11.47
C GLY A 350 -1.18 -6.13 11.55
N LEU A 351 -0.59 -5.56 10.49
CA LEU A 351 0.82 -5.16 10.47
C LEU A 351 1.05 -3.95 11.40
N CYS A 352 0.15 -2.95 11.39
CA CYS A 352 0.20 -1.81 12.30
C CYS A 352 0.18 -2.27 13.77
N ALA A 353 -0.77 -3.14 14.11
CA ALA A 353 -0.92 -3.68 15.46
C ALA A 353 0.33 -4.44 15.91
N HIS A 354 0.90 -5.24 14.99
CA HIS A 354 2.10 -6.01 15.28
C HIS A 354 3.32 -5.10 15.52
N LEU A 355 3.57 -4.12 14.65
CA LEU A 355 4.65 -3.14 14.83
C LEU A 355 4.53 -2.36 16.14
N PHE A 356 3.30 -2.03 16.55
CA PHE A 356 3.04 -1.37 17.83
C PHE A 356 3.29 -2.31 19.02
N SER A 357 2.84 -3.57 18.93
CA SER A 357 3.03 -4.58 19.99
C SER A 357 4.50 -4.89 20.26
N GLU A 358 5.34 -4.86 19.22
CA GLU A 358 6.79 -5.06 19.32
C GLU A 358 7.55 -3.78 19.66
N LYS A 359 6.85 -2.65 19.86
CA LYS A 359 7.44 -1.32 20.12
C LYS A 359 8.40 -0.86 19.01
N LEU A 360 8.26 -1.40 17.80
CA LEU A 360 9.04 -1.02 16.62
C LEU A 360 8.61 0.33 16.04
N VAL A 361 7.38 0.75 16.33
CA VAL A 361 6.82 2.04 15.92
C VAL A 361 5.98 2.64 17.04
N THR A 362 6.08 3.96 17.24
CA THR A 362 5.26 4.69 18.22
C THR A 362 3.90 5.08 17.65
N ALA A 363 2.90 5.26 18.53
CA ALA A 363 1.59 5.78 18.12
C ALA A 363 1.70 7.16 17.47
N GLN A 364 2.62 7.99 17.97
CA GLN A 364 2.91 9.31 17.39
C GLN A 364 3.40 9.18 15.94
N ALA A 365 4.36 8.30 15.66
CA ALA A 365 4.89 8.10 14.31
C ALA A 365 3.79 7.62 13.33
N LEU A 366 2.95 6.67 13.74
CA LEU A 366 1.82 6.19 12.93
C LEU A 366 0.80 7.31 12.65
N ASN A 367 0.43 8.09 13.67
CA ASN A 367 -0.53 9.18 13.53
C ASN A 367 0.03 10.29 12.63
N THR A 368 1.30 10.64 12.78
CA THR A 368 1.99 11.62 11.93
C THR A 368 2.05 11.14 10.48
N ALA A 369 2.46 9.88 10.24
CA ALA A 369 2.49 9.30 8.90
C ALA A 369 1.09 9.31 8.24
N LEU A 370 0.04 9.00 9.02
CA LEU A 370 -1.33 9.05 8.54
C LEU A 370 -1.78 10.48 8.20
N ASN A 371 -1.47 11.46 9.06
CA ASN A 371 -1.85 12.85 8.85
C ASN A 371 -1.19 13.43 7.60
N ILE A 372 0.12 13.18 7.41
CA ILE A 372 0.86 13.54 6.20
C ILE A 372 0.19 12.92 4.96
N SER A 373 -0.12 11.62 5.03
CA SER A 373 -0.76 10.89 3.92
C SER A 373 -2.15 11.42 3.56
N ASN A 374 -2.86 12.04 4.51
CA ASN A 374 -4.19 12.62 4.30
C ASN A 374 -4.14 14.07 3.80
N ARG A 375 -3.12 14.84 4.20
CA ARG A 375 -2.95 16.25 3.79
C ARG A 375 -2.46 16.38 2.36
N ASN A 376 -1.62 15.46 1.92
CA ASN A 376 -1.00 15.54 0.61
C ASN A 376 -1.93 15.07 -0.52
N ARG A 377 -2.01 15.88 -1.58
CA ARG A 377 -2.75 15.52 -2.81
C ARG A 377 -2.10 14.32 -3.51
N GLU A 378 -0.78 14.25 -3.45
CA GLU A 378 0.01 13.11 -3.93
C GLU A 378 0.15 12.06 -2.84
N LYS A 379 0.10 10.79 -3.25
CA LYS A 379 0.18 9.65 -2.33
C LYS A 379 1.57 9.07 -2.35
N ILE A 380 2.15 8.87 -1.18
CA ILE A 380 3.30 7.98 -1.01
C ILE A 380 2.83 6.56 -1.36
N ALA A 381 3.29 6.07 -2.51
CA ALA A 381 3.01 4.74 -3.02
C ALA A 381 4.16 3.77 -2.64
N ALA A 382 3.93 2.47 -2.83
CA ALA A 382 4.92 1.41 -2.57
C ALA A 382 6.26 1.64 -3.31
N ASP A 383 6.22 2.31 -4.46
CA ASP A 383 7.37 2.60 -5.32
C ASP A 383 7.86 4.06 -5.20
N SER A 384 7.41 4.81 -4.18
CA SER A 384 7.89 6.16 -3.94
C SER A 384 9.33 6.16 -3.40
N LEU A 385 10.15 7.07 -3.90
CA LEU A 385 11.51 7.29 -3.42
C LEU A 385 11.46 8.14 -2.15
N LEU A 386 11.93 7.59 -1.02
CA LEU A 386 12.01 8.30 0.26
C LEU A 386 13.46 8.70 0.52
N ILE A 387 13.72 10.00 0.64
CA ILE A 387 15.04 10.55 0.97
C ILE A 387 14.97 11.24 2.31
N CYS A 388 15.91 10.90 3.20
CA CYS A 388 15.92 11.38 4.57
C CYS A 388 17.20 12.15 4.93
N LYS A 389 18.27 11.97 4.15
CA LYS A 389 19.58 12.58 4.42
C LYS A 389 20.32 12.97 3.15
N PHE A 390 21.26 13.91 3.27
CA PHE A 390 22.21 14.19 2.20
C PHE A 390 23.11 12.98 1.95
N GLY A 391 23.57 12.84 0.70
CA GLY A 391 24.38 11.69 0.28
C GLY A 391 23.61 10.37 0.15
N GLN A 392 22.29 10.36 0.34
CA GLN A 392 21.47 9.19 0.04
C GLN A 392 21.28 9.06 -1.47
N GLY A 393 21.91 8.07 -2.08
CA GLY A 393 21.80 7.76 -3.52
C GLY A 393 20.42 7.21 -3.90
N PHE A 394 19.90 7.63 -5.05
CA PHE A 394 18.67 7.11 -5.64
C PHE A 394 18.74 7.03 -7.17
N PRO A 395 18.08 6.03 -7.78
CA PRO A 395 18.15 5.82 -9.22
C PRO A 395 17.33 6.85 -10.00
N VAL A 396 17.82 7.21 -11.19
CA VAL A 396 17.14 8.06 -12.16
C VAL A 396 17.26 7.48 -13.57
N ASP A 397 16.20 7.62 -14.37
CA ASP A 397 16.18 7.32 -15.80
C ASP A 397 16.39 8.63 -16.59
N PHE A 398 17.35 8.64 -17.51
CA PHE A 398 17.66 9.81 -18.33
C PHE A 398 16.52 10.26 -19.24
N ARG A 399 15.56 9.37 -19.55
CA ARG A 399 14.34 9.70 -20.32
C ARG A 399 13.18 10.14 -19.44
N SER A 400 13.36 10.22 -18.13
CA SER A 400 12.31 10.69 -17.25
C SER A 400 12.15 12.20 -17.34
N ALA A 401 10.96 12.65 -17.77
CA ALA A 401 10.63 14.08 -17.80
C ALA A 401 10.41 14.67 -16.39
N ILE A 402 9.94 13.85 -15.44
CA ILE A 402 9.61 14.26 -14.08
C ILE A 402 9.96 13.11 -13.14
N LEU A 403 10.75 13.41 -12.13
CA LEU A 403 11.03 12.53 -11.01
C LEU A 403 10.44 13.14 -9.74
N SER A 404 9.53 12.42 -9.08
CA SER A 404 8.98 12.81 -7.77
C SER A 404 9.70 12.04 -6.67
N VAL A 405 10.26 12.77 -5.71
CA VAL A 405 10.99 12.23 -4.57
C VAL A 405 10.36 12.78 -3.31
N TRP A 406 10.12 11.94 -2.31
CA TRP A 406 9.62 12.36 -1.01
C TRP A 406 10.77 12.65 -0.08
N ILE A 407 10.83 13.87 0.44
CA ILE A 407 11.77 14.23 1.50
C ILE A 407 11.07 14.03 2.84
N ILE A 408 11.62 13.15 3.67
CA ILE A 408 11.03 12.73 4.94
C ILE A 408 11.77 13.38 6.11
N GLY A 409 11.03 14.07 6.96
CA GLY A 409 11.50 14.63 8.23
C GLY A 409 11.01 13.83 9.44
N SER A 410 11.23 14.37 10.64
CA SER A 410 10.76 13.78 11.89
C SER A 410 9.26 13.91 12.12
N SER A 411 8.66 15.01 11.65
CA SER A 411 7.23 15.32 11.80
C SER A 411 6.54 15.76 10.51
N GLU A 412 7.31 15.89 9.42
CA GLU A 412 6.87 16.44 8.15
C GLU A 412 7.38 15.58 6.98
N ALA A 413 6.70 15.67 5.83
CA ALA A 413 7.19 15.09 4.58
C ALA A 413 6.62 15.85 3.38
N GLU A 414 7.49 16.14 2.43
CA GLU A 414 7.16 16.97 1.27
C GLU A 414 7.66 16.33 -0.03
N VAL A 415 6.97 16.61 -1.14
CA VAL A 415 7.37 16.11 -2.46
C VAL A 415 8.29 17.10 -3.15
N LEU A 416 9.47 16.63 -3.54
CA LEU A 416 10.38 17.30 -4.45
C LEU A 416 10.15 16.82 -5.88
N HIS A 417 9.74 17.75 -6.75
CA HIS A 417 9.57 17.48 -8.17
C HIS A 417 10.81 17.93 -8.95
N LEU A 418 11.60 16.96 -9.41
CA LEU A 418 12.74 17.20 -10.28
C LEU A 418 12.28 17.07 -11.73
N ARG A 419 12.21 18.21 -12.42
CA ARG A 419 11.70 18.28 -13.80
C ARG A 419 12.83 18.44 -14.79
N GLY A 420 12.82 17.59 -15.82
CA GLY A 420 13.67 17.71 -16.99
C GLY A 420 15.18 17.71 -16.69
N LEU A 421 15.62 16.95 -15.67
CA LEU A 421 17.04 16.89 -15.26
C LEU A 421 17.98 16.57 -16.43
N PHE A 422 17.51 15.73 -17.37
CA PHE A 422 18.26 15.24 -18.52
C PHE A 422 17.60 15.64 -19.85
N SER A 423 16.87 16.76 -19.87
CA SER A 423 16.16 17.24 -21.06
C SER A 423 16.31 18.74 -21.30
N VAL A 424 16.24 19.15 -22.57
CA VAL A 424 16.24 20.56 -22.99
C VAL A 424 14.90 20.88 -23.66
N GLN A 425 14.32 22.03 -23.33
CA GLN A 425 13.16 22.57 -24.04
C GLN A 425 13.63 23.66 -25.01
N ASP A 426 13.48 23.41 -26.30
CA ASP A 426 13.71 24.40 -27.34
C ASP A 426 12.39 24.82 -27.99
N ARG A 427 12.33 26.08 -28.44
CA ARG A 427 11.21 26.59 -29.22
C ARG A 427 11.61 26.57 -30.68
N GLU A 428 11.03 25.66 -31.43
CA GLU A 428 11.13 25.67 -32.88
C GLU A 428 10.07 26.62 -33.45
N SER A 429 10.51 27.60 -34.22
CA SER A 429 9.60 28.43 -35.01
C SER A 429 9.09 27.61 -36.19
N GLY A 430 7.82 27.21 -36.15
CA GLY A 430 7.17 26.63 -37.32
C GLY A 430 7.09 27.66 -38.44
N SER A 431 7.11 27.19 -39.69
CA SER A 431 6.94 28.01 -40.91
C SER A 431 5.68 28.89 -40.92
N ASN A 432 4.72 28.61 -40.03
CA ASN A 432 3.41 29.24 -39.96
C ASN A 432 3.28 30.21 -38.77
N GLY A 433 4.38 30.65 -38.16
CA GLY A 433 4.39 31.59 -37.03
C GLY A 433 3.90 31.01 -35.69
N THR A 434 3.53 29.73 -35.64
CA THR A 434 3.20 28.99 -34.43
C THR A 434 4.47 28.33 -33.89
N GLY A 435 5.03 28.87 -32.81
CA GLY A 435 6.18 28.28 -32.13
C GLY A 435 5.81 26.98 -31.42
N LYS A 436 6.47 25.87 -31.77
CA LYS A 436 6.31 24.58 -31.10
C LYS A 436 7.43 24.39 -30.09
N THR A 437 7.07 24.12 -28.82
CA THR A 437 8.07 23.69 -27.83
C THR A 437 8.37 22.21 -28.05
N VAL A 438 9.64 21.89 -28.31
CA VAL A 438 10.14 20.52 -28.45
C VAL A 438 11.00 20.19 -27.23
N ILE A 439 10.79 19.01 -26.65
CA ILE A 439 11.59 18.49 -25.55
C ILE A 439 12.60 17.52 -26.15
N HIS A 440 13.88 17.83 -26.02
CA HIS A 440 14.99 16.97 -26.44
C HIS A 440 15.50 16.19 -25.22
N MET A 441 15.62 14.87 -25.37
CA MET A 441 16.18 13.94 -24.38
C MET A 441 17.35 13.19 -25.03
N PRO A 442 18.54 13.82 -25.10
CA PRO A 442 19.66 13.29 -25.89
C PRO A 442 20.26 12.01 -25.29
N TYR A 443 19.98 11.74 -24.02
CA TYR A 443 20.52 10.60 -23.28
C TYR A 443 19.43 9.59 -22.94
N ALA A 444 19.79 8.31 -23.07
CA ALA A 444 19.01 7.18 -22.61
C ALA A 444 19.86 6.34 -21.65
N GLY A 445 19.21 5.68 -20.70
CA GLY A 445 19.88 4.86 -19.70
C GLY A 445 19.58 5.31 -18.27
N ARG A 446 20.43 4.92 -17.33
CA ARG A 446 20.19 5.04 -15.89
C ARG A 446 21.43 5.51 -15.15
N ALA A 447 21.23 6.23 -14.07
CA ALA A 447 22.26 6.64 -13.13
C ALA A 447 21.77 6.58 -11.69
N VAL A 448 22.70 6.63 -10.75
CA VAL A 448 22.42 6.93 -9.34
C VAL A 448 22.82 8.38 -9.09
N ILE A 449 21.91 9.15 -8.52
CA ILE A 449 22.16 10.55 -8.14
C ILE A 449 21.90 10.75 -6.65
N GLN A 450 22.44 11.82 -6.08
CA GLN A 450 22.19 12.17 -4.68
C GLN A 450 22.09 13.68 -4.48
N LEU A 451 21.37 14.06 -3.42
CA LEU A 451 21.29 15.44 -2.95
C LEU A 451 22.47 15.71 -2.02
N GLU A 452 23.14 16.86 -2.21
CA GLU A 452 24.28 17.28 -1.38
C GLU A 452 24.19 18.76 -1.02
N ARG A 453 24.83 19.13 0.10
CA ARG A 453 25.13 20.52 0.39
C ARG A 453 26.09 21.06 -0.65
N SER A 454 25.80 22.24 -1.18
CA SER A 454 26.69 22.88 -2.15
C SER A 454 28.02 23.27 -1.51
N THR A 455 29.11 22.86 -2.15
CA THR A 455 30.47 23.34 -1.84
C THR A 455 30.98 24.38 -2.85
N LEU A 456 30.12 24.84 -3.76
CA LEU A 456 30.48 25.85 -4.76
C LEU A 456 30.76 27.20 -4.08
N PRO A 457 31.82 27.94 -4.48
CA PRO A 457 32.19 29.21 -3.86
C PRO A 457 31.06 30.24 -3.83
N GLU A 458 30.26 30.31 -4.90
CA GLU A 458 29.11 31.22 -5.00
C GLU A 458 27.97 30.92 -4.01
N HIS A 459 27.95 29.73 -3.43
CA HIS A 459 26.95 29.31 -2.45
C HIS A 459 27.49 29.33 -1.00
N TYR A 460 28.68 29.89 -0.79
CA TYR A 460 29.28 29.96 0.54
C TYR A 460 28.36 30.67 1.54
N GLY A 461 28.15 30.05 2.72
CA GLY A 461 27.29 30.59 3.77
C GLY A 461 25.79 30.45 3.52
N THR A 462 25.37 29.81 2.42
CA THR A 462 23.94 29.58 2.10
C THR A 462 23.54 28.13 2.38
N ARG A 463 22.24 27.89 2.58
CA ARG A 463 21.67 26.54 2.64
C ARG A 463 21.27 26.07 1.25
N THR A 464 22.26 25.97 0.37
CA THR A 464 22.04 25.55 -1.03
C THR A 464 22.27 24.06 -1.21
N VAL A 465 21.34 23.40 -1.90
CA VAL A 465 21.42 21.98 -2.29
C VAL A 465 21.78 21.86 -3.76
N VAL A 466 22.63 20.89 -4.10
CA VAL A 466 22.96 20.49 -5.48
C VAL A 466 22.65 19.00 -5.69
N LEU A 467 22.58 18.59 -6.95
CA LEU A 467 22.45 17.18 -7.34
C LEU A 467 23.76 16.69 -7.95
N ARG A 468 24.31 15.59 -7.40
CA ARG A 468 25.48 14.91 -7.94
C ARG A 468 25.10 13.59 -8.60
N ILE A 469 25.76 13.27 -9.70
CA ILE A 469 25.75 11.95 -10.32
C ILE A 469 26.80 11.11 -9.62
N VAL A 470 26.36 10.11 -8.87
CA VAL A 470 27.24 9.22 -8.09
C VAL A 470 27.80 8.12 -8.97
N GLU A 471 26.97 7.55 -9.84
CA GLU A 471 27.32 6.41 -10.70
C GLU A 471 26.49 6.47 -11.99
N VAL A 472 27.11 6.17 -13.13
CA VAL A 472 26.41 6.01 -14.40
C VAL A 472 26.30 4.51 -14.74
N ILE A 473 25.09 3.96 -14.57
CA ILE A 473 24.81 2.53 -14.79
C ILE A 473 24.78 2.21 -16.29
N GLN A 474 24.10 3.05 -17.06
CA GLN A 474 23.96 2.89 -18.51
C GLN A 474 23.81 4.27 -19.14
N LEU A 475 24.57 4.54 -20.20
CA LEU A 475 24.45 5.77 -20.97
C LEU A 475 24.46 5.45 -22.46
N THR A 476 23.50 5.98 -23.19
CA THR A 476 23.39 5.87 -24.63
C THR A 476 22.96 7.21 -25.20
N LYS A 477 23.75 7.77 -26.11
CA LYS A 477 23.40 8.99 -26.83
C LYS A 477 22.45 8.66 -27.97
N SER A 478 21.38 9.43 -28.14
CA SER A 478 20.42 9.20 -29.24
C SER A 478 21.09 9.49 -30.59
N GLU A 479 21.02 8.54 -31.53
CA GLU A 479 21.42 8.77 -32.92
C GLU A 479 20.58 9.91 -33.53
N GLY A 480 21.23 10.89 -34.16
CA GLY A 480 20.59 12.09 -34.70
C GLY A 480 20.41 13.24 -33.70
N SER A 481 20.87 13.09 -32.46
CA SER A 481 21.18 14.23 -31.59
C SER A 481 22.42 14.92 -32.13
N ASP A 482 22.27 15.74 -33.18
CA ASP A 482 23.28 16.76 -33.48
C ASP A 482 23.60 17.55 -32.21
N ASP A 483 24.79 18.15 -32.16
CA ASP A 483 25.28 18.99 -31.05
C ASP A 483 24.38 20.20 -30.72
N THR A 484 23.22 20.32 -31.37
CA THR A 484 22.26 21.43 -31.29
C THR A 484 21.65 21.64 -29.91
N SER A 485 21.46 20.60 -29.10
CA SER A 485 20.90 20.79 -27.73
C SER A 485 21.89 21.43 -26.76
N GLY A 486 23.20 21.29 -27.02
CA GLY A 486 24.28 21.74 -26.15
C GLY A 486 24.25 21.14 -24.74
N MET A 487 23.47 20.07 -24.49
CA MET A 487 23.31 19.51 -23.15
C MET A 487 24.57 18.77 -22.69
N PRO A 488 25.16 19.13 -21.53
CA PRO A 488 26.33 18.43 -21.00
C PRO A 488 26.05 16.94 -20.80
N GLU A 489 27.01 16.11 -21.18
CA GLU A 489 26.94 14.67 -20.96
C GLU A 489 26.94 14.35 -19.46
N PRO A 490 26.04 13.46 -18.97
CA PRO A 490 26.04 13.01 -17.60
C PRO A 490 27.36 12.29 -17.27
N LYS A 491 28.12 12.81 -16.30
CA LYS A 491 29.41 12.24 -15.89
C LYS A 491 29.36 11.83 -14.42
N GLU A 492 29.93 10.67 -14.15
CA GLU A 492 30.16 10.19 -12.78
C GLU A 492 30.98 11.20 -11.98
N GLY A 493 30.58 11.45 -10.74
CA GLY A 493 31.13 12.49 -9.86
C GLY A 493 30.72 13.92 -10.23
N GLY A 494 30.11 14.15 -11.40
CA GLY A 494 29.69 15.48 -11.86
C GLY A 494 28.39 15.97 -11.23
N LEU A 495 28.19 17.30 -11.26
CA LEU A 495 26.90 17.90 -10.88
C LEU A 495 25.92 17.85 -12.06
N ILE A 496 24.63 17.67 -11.76
CA ILE A 496 23.58 17.82 -12.77
C ILE A 496 23.54 19.27 -13.22
N MET A 497 23.51 19.49 -14.53
CA MET A 497 23.47 20.82 -15.12
C MET A 497 22.05 21.17 -15.54
N THR A 498 21.67 22.43 -15.34
CA THR A 498 20.39 22.97 -15.77
C THR A 498 20.58 24.30 -16.50
N ARG A 499 19.58 24.69 -17.28
CA ARG A 499 19.57 25.89 -18.10
C ARG A 499 18.31 26.69 -17.80
N THR A 500 18.47 27.95 -17.41
CA THR A 500 17.32 28.85 -17.20
C THR A 500 16.69 29.20 -18.53
N ARG A 501 15.35 29.29 -18.56
CA ARG A 501 14.60 29.70 -19.76
C ARG A 501 15.15 31.04 -20.29
N GLY A 502 15.64 31.04 -21.53
CA GLY A 502 16.21 32.22 -22.20
C GLY A 502 17.71 32.46 -21.98
N SER A 503 18.38 31.72 -21.10
CA SER A 503 19.85 31.68 -21.02
C SER A 503 20.38 30.67 -22.03
N HIS A 504 21.59 30.85 -22.58
CA HIS A 504 22.33 29.80 -23.31
C HIS A 504 23.38 29.08 -22.44
N ARG A 505 23.57 29.56 -21.22
CA ARG A 505 24.62 29.07 -20.31
C ARG A 505 24.06 27.98 -19.39
N TRP A 506 24.79 26.87 -19.34
CA TRP A 506 24.60 25.80 -18.37
C TRP A 506 25.20 26.17 -17.03
N ARG A 507 24.46 25.87 -15.96
CA ARG A 507 24.92 26.00 -14.57
C ARG A 507 24.52 24.77 -13.78
N PRO A 508 25.21 24.45 -12.68
CA PRO A 508 24.77 23.38 -11.79
C PRO A 508 23.33 23.61 -11.35
N TRP A 509 22.54 22.53 -11.29
CA TRP A 509 21.26 22.54 -10.62
C TRP A 509 21.52 22.85 -9.14
N SER A 510 20.91 23.93 -8.67
CA SER A 510 21.00 24.33 -7.28
C SER A 510 19.69 24.93 -6.80
N VAL A 511 19.39 24.74 -5.53
CA VAL A 511 18.26 25.35 -4.84
C VAL A 511 18.75 25.88 -3.50
N ASP A 512 18.72 27.20 -3.33
CA ASP A 512 18.87 27.84 -2.03
C ASP A 512 17.52 27.76 -1.30
N VAL A 513 17.50 27.10 -0.14
CA VAL A 513 16.25 26.88 0.62
C VAL A 513 15.78 28.12 1.38
N ASP A 514 16.63 29.14 1.52
CA ASP A 514 16.32 30.39 2.24
C ASP A 514 15.77 31.50 1.33
N VAL A 515 15.95 31.37 0.01
CA VAL A 515 15.52 32.40 -0.95
C VAL A 515 14.07 32.17 -1.38
N LEU A 516 13.18 33.05 -0.91
CA LEU A 516 11.81 33.15 -1.42
C LEU A 516 11.81 33.73 -2.84
N LEU A 517 11.90 32.87 -3.86
CA LEU A 517 11.80 33.30 -5.25
C LEU A 517 10.35 33.72 -5.58
N ARG A 518 10.13 35.01 -5.82
CA ARG A 518 8.86 35.54 -6.34
C ARG A 518 8.56 34.92 -7.71
N GLY A 519 7.41 34.25 -7.83
CA GLY A 519 6.75 34.01 -9.12
C GLY A 519 6.68 32.58 -9.64
N SER A 520 7.03 31.56 -8.85
CA SER A 520 6.76 30.16 -9.23
C SER A 520 6.34 29.33 -8.03
N GLU A 521 5.05 28.99 -7.94
CA GLU A 521 4.50 28.08 -6.93
C GLU A 521 5.25 26.74 -6.87
N SER A 522 5.84 26.29 -7.99
CA SER A 522 6.63 25.04 -8.03
C SER A 522 8.01 25.12 -7.37
N VAL A 523 8.60 26.31 -7.28
CA VAL A 523 9.94 26.49 -6.67
C VAL A 523 9.85 26.63 -5.15
N GLY A 524 8.80 27.28 -4.64
CA GLY A 524 8.52 27.34 -3.19
C GLY A 524 8.31 25.95 -2.57
N SER A 525 7.65 25.05 -3.30
CA SER A 525 7.48 23.64 -2.88
C SER A 525 8.81 22.86 -2.82
N SER A 526 9.75 23.16 -3.72
CA SER A 526 11.06 22.47 -3.74
C SER A 526 11.98 22.94 -2.60
N ALA A 527 11.99 24.26 -2.30
CA ALA A 527 12.76 24.81 -1.19
C ALA A 527 12.29 24.26 0.16
N ASN A 528 10.97 24.20 0.39
CA ASN A 528 10.38 23.61 1.60
C ASN A 528 10.79 22.15 1.77
N ALA A 529 10.68 21.35 0.70
CA ALA A 529 11.07 19.94 0.76
C ALA A 529 12.56 19.77 1.11
N LEU A 530 13.44 20.58 0.51
CA LEU A 530 14.89 20.49 0.74
C LEU A 530 15.32 21.04 2.10
N ALA A 531 14.59 21.99 2.67
CA ALA A 531 14.85 22.50 4.02
C ALA A 531 14.74 21.39 5.09
N ILE A 532 13.89 20.39 4.86
CA ILE A 532 13.74 19.22 5.73
C ILE A 532 15.08 18.47 5.87
N LEU A 533 15.88 18.35 4.80
CA LEU A 533 17.19 17.68 4.88
C LEU A 533 18.17 18.41 5.78
N PHE A 534 18.17 19.75 5.76
CA PHE A 534 18.98 20.55 6.69
C PHE A 534 18.51 20.38 8.14
N ASN A 535 17.19 20.32 8.36
CA ASN A 535 16.63 20.10 9.69
C ASN A 535 17.02 18.71 10.24
N ASN A 536 16.98 17.68 9.39
CA ASN A 536 17.39 16.33 9.77
C ASN A 536 18.87 16.27 10.17
N ASP A 537 19.76 16.84 9.35
CA ASP A 537 21.20 16.92 9.67
C ASP A 537 21.45 17.66 10.99
N ALA A 538 20.75 18.77 11.24
CA ALA A 538 20.92 19.55 12.47
C ALA A 538 20.52 18.77 13.72
N MET A 539 19.48 17.93 13.63
CA MET A 539 19.07 17.05 14.73
C MET A 539 20.05 15.91 14.97
N GLN A 540 20.68 15.37 13.91
CA GLN A 540 21.73 14.37 14.08
C GLN A 540 22.95 14.96 14.80
N ALA A 541 23.36 16.18 14.43
CA ALA A 541 24.50 16.86 15.06
C ALA A 541 24.26 17.22 16.54
N SER A 542 23.01 17.46 16.95
CA SER A 542 22.68 17.73 18.36
C SER A 542 22.50 16.45 19.19
N GLY A 543 22.00 15.37 18.58
CA GLY A 543 21.84 14.06 19.22
C GLY A 543 23.17 13.37 19.57
N SER A 544 24.24 13.60 18.79
CA SER A 544 25.58 13.08 19.07
C SER A 544 26.22 13.69 20.31
N HIS A 545 25.80 14.89 20.75
CA HIS A 545 26.29 15.51 21.98
C HIS A 545 25.58 14.99 23.25
N ALA A 546 24.38 14.42 23.14
CA ALA A 546 23.63 13.92 24.29
C ALA A 546 23.97 12.46 24.69
N SER A 547 24.55 11.67 23.79
CA SER A 547 24.94 10.27 24.07
C SER A 547 26.28 10.13 24.82
N GLY A 548 26.98 11.23 25.12
CA GLY A 548 28.26 11.24 25.85
C GLY A 548 28.16 11.32 27.38
N VAL A 549 26.96 11.37 27.97
CA VAL A 549 26.77 11.64 29.42
C VAL A 549 26.13 10.46 30.19
N ILE A 550 25.88 9.32 29.54
CA ILE A 550 25.39 8.11 30.25
C ILE A 550 26.28 6.92 29.89
N MET A 551 27.54 6.96 30.31
CA MET A 551 28.34 5.79 30.68
C MET A 551 29.41 6.22 31.68
N SER A 552 29.03 6.20 32.95
CA SER A 552 29.91 6.00 34.11
C SER A 552 29.09 5.37 35.22
#